data_AF-A0A8H9WJ28-F1
#
_entry.id   AF-A0A8H9WJ28-F1
#
_cell.length_a   1.000
_cell.length_b   1.000
_cell.length_c   1.000
_cell.angle_alpha   90.00
_cell.angle_beta   90.00
_cell.angle_gamma   90.00
#
_symmetry.space_group_name_H-M   'P 1'
#
loop_
_entity.id
_entity.type
_entity.pdbx_description
1 polymer ?
#
loop_
_entity_poly.entity_id
_entity_poly.type
_entity_poly.pdbx_seq_one_letter_code
_entity_poly.pdbx_strand_id
1 'polypeptide(L)'
;MEPTNQIDINGWHLNTAYVVNFDLIPAEVRVEFGGETIASSSKTRVMYELGHAPIYYFPRSDVELSLLELSDHSTYCPYKGHASYWSVRTEVRSKENVIWCYENPHQEVARIGGHMGLYWGLMDAWFEDGIVVDGPRDIPGRIDTTNQLKALFPELAAQWHPTRNSGSQPYEFSAESNELVWWQDDIGSEWCARIRDRVLEVTKLRADGDATPYG
;
A
#
# COMPACT_ATOMS: atom_id res chain seq x y z
N MET A 1 16.03 -2.93 -35.99
CA MET A 1 14.79 -3.39 -35.34
C MET A 1 13.96 -2.14 -35.16
N GLU A 2 12.83 -2.03 -35.87
CA GLU A 2 11.90 -0.91 -35.63
C GLU A 2 11.29 -1.08 -34.23
N PRO A 3 11.13 0.00 -33.46
CA PRO A 3 10.43 -0.07 -32.19
C PRO A 3 8.98 -0.47 -32.48
N THR A 4 8.55 -1.63 -31.96
CA THR A 4 7.14 -2.00 -31.91
C THR A 4 6.40 -0.84 -31.27
N ASN A 5 5.56 -0.17 -32.05
CA ASN A 5 4.74 0.95 -31.62
C ASN A 5 3.71 0.39 -30.63
N GLN A 6 4.08 0.31 -29.35
CA GLN A 6 3.20 -0.11 -28.30
C GLN A 6 2.14 0.98 -28.17
N ILE A 7 0.94 0.70 -28.67
CA ILE A 7 -0.17 1.64 -28.56
C ILE A 7 -0.55 1.66 -27.08
N ASP A 8 -0.39 2.82 -26.45
CA ASP A 8 -0.83 3.10 -25.10
C ASP A 8 -2.36 3.09 -25.07
N ILE A 9 -2.94 1.91 -24.82
CA ILE A 9 -4.39 1.72 -24.75
C ILE A 9 -4.86 2.13 -23.36
N ASN A 10 -5.72 3.15 -23.31
CA ASN A 10 -6.44 3.51 -22.09
C ASN A 10 -7.38 2.37 -21.68
N GLY A 11 -7.06 1.72 -20.57
CA GLY A 11 -7.76 0.56 -20.02
C GLY A 11 -9.16 0.88 -19.52
N TRP A 12 -9.48 2.14 -19.20
CA TRP A 12 -10.82 2.56 -18.77
C TRP A 12 -11.89 2.30 -19.83
N HIS A 13 -11.53 2.37 -21.12
CA HIS A 13 -12.46 2.03 -22.21
C HIS A 13 -12.81 0.53 -22.27
N LEU A 14 -11.94 -0.33 -21.72
CA LEU A 14 -12.12 -1.78 -21.71
C LEU A 14 -12.72 -2.28 -20.40
N ASN A 15 -12.45 -1.58 -19.30
CA ASN A 15 -12.96 -1.89 -17.98
C ASN A 15 -13.35 -0.61 -17.23
N THR A 16 -14.54 -0.09 -17.53
CA THR A 16 -15.09 1.11 -16.88
C THR A 16 -15.40 0.89 -15.39
N ALA A 17 -15.41 -0.36 -14.93
CA ALA A 17 -15.64 -0.72 -13.53
C ALA A 17 -14.33 -0.84 -12.72
N TYR A 18 -13.17 -0.56 -13.32
CA TYR A 18 -11.90 -0.55 -12.59
C TYR A 18 -11.95 0.46 -11.45
N VAL A 19 -11.45 0.09 -10.28
CA VAL A 19 -11.50 0.96 -9.10
C VAL A 19 -10.09 1.28 -8.64
N VAL A 20 -9.79 2.58 -8.61
CA VAL A 20 -8.62 3.13 -7.93
C VAL A 20 -9.13 4.04 -6.83
N ASN A 21 -8.98 3.65 -5.58
CA ASN A 21 -9.27 4.50 -4.43
C ASN A 21 -8.05 5.33 -4.08
N PHE A 22 -8.25 6.56 -3.62
CA PHE A 22 -7.17 7.50 -3.33
C PHE A 22 -7.58 8.42 -2.19
N ASP A 23 -7.42 7.92 -0.98
CA ASP A 23 -8.02 8.50 0.22
C ASP A 23 -6.93 9.12 1.10
N LEU A 24 -7.31 10.12 1.88
CA LEU A 24 -6.41 10.78 2.82
C LEU A 24 -6.10 9.84 4.00
N ILE A 25 -4.83 9.75 4.37
CA ILE A 25 -4.42 9.13 5.63
C ILE A 25 -4.60 10.16 6.75
N PRO A 26 -5.41 9.88 7.79
CA PRO A 26 -5.65 10.82 8.89
C PRO A 26 -4.52 10.74 9.94
N ALA A 27 -3.26 10.89 9.50
CA ALA A 27 -2.06 10.89 10.33
C ALA A 27 -0.96 11.76 9.68
N GLU A 28 0.00 12.22 10.47
CA GLU A 28 1.28 12.70 9.92
C GLU A 28 2.10 11.51 9.49
N VAL A 29 2.31 11.34 8.18
CA VAL A 29 3.12 10.25 7.65
C VAL A 29 4.51 10.76 7.32
N ARG A 30 5.53 9.99 7.69
CA ARG A 30 6.93 10.29 7.37
C ARG A 30 7.67 9.04 6.91
N VAL A 31 8.59 9.21 5.98
CA VAL A 31 9.39 8.12 5.42
C VAL A 31 10.87 8.50 5.38
N GLU A 32 11.72 7.55 5.77
CA GLU A 32 13.16 7.72 5.84
C GLU A 32 13.90 6.78 4.89
N PHE A 33 15.03 7.26 4.37
CA PHE A 33 16.01 6.46 3.66
C PHE A 33 17.41 7.03 3.90
N GLY A 34 18.37 6.17 4.23
CA GLY A 34 19.77 6.56 4.42
C GLY A 34 19.98 7.60 5.53
N GLY A 35 19.15 7.56 6.58
CA GLY A 35 19.20 8.52 7.70
C GLY A 35 18.53 9.87 7.41
N GLU A 36 18.02 10.10 6.20
CA GLU A 36 17.35 11.33 5.80
C GLU A 36 15.83 11.13 5.72
N THR A 37 15.06 12.19 6.01
CA THR A 37 13.62 12.20 5.75
C THR A 37 13.37 12.51 4.28
N ILE A 38 12.80 11.56 3.55
CA ILE A 38 12.52 11.71 2.11
C ILE A 38 11.19 12.42 1.88
N ALA A 39 10.19 12.17 2.74
CA ALA A 39 8.93 12.89 2.73
C ALA A 39 8.30 12.90 4.14
N SER A 40 7.60 13.99 4.47
CA SER A 40 6.75 14.11 5.68
C SER A 40 5.54 14.95 5.34
N SER A 41 4.33 14.43 5.59
CA SER A 41 3.10 15.13 5.23
C SER A 41 1.89 14.65 6.06
N SER A 42 1.03 15.62 6.42
CA SER A 42 -0.33 15.39 6.92
C SER A 42 -1.38 15.30 5.80
N LYS A 43 -0.93 15.38 4.53
CA LYS A 43 -1.74 15.28 3.32
C LYS A 43 -1.45 14.01 2.53
N THR A 44 -0.71 13.07 3.13
CA THR A 44 -0.41 11.76 2.54
C THR A 44 -1.69 11.03 2.21
N ARG A 45 -1.71 10.40 1.04
CA ARG A 45 -2.84 9.60 0.58
C ARG A 45 -2.42 8.16 0.37
N VAL A 46 -3.34 7.24 0.60
CA VAL A 46 -3.16 5.84 0.25
C VAL A 46 -3.96 5.51 -1.00
N MET A 47 -3.31 4.82 -1.92
CA MET A 47 -3.93 4.29 -3.12
C MET A 47 -4.25 2.81 -2.93
N TYR A 48 -5.51 2.43 -3.16
CA TYR A 48 -5.90 1.03 -3.35
C TYR A 48 -6.23 0.80 -4.81
N GLU A 49 -5.61 -0.22 -5.37
CA GLU A 49 -5.83 -0.64 -6.74
C GLU A 49 -5.99 -2.16 -6.74
N LEU A 50 -6.98 -2.64 -7.50
CA LEU A 50 -7.30 -4.06 -7.55
C LEU A 50 -6.06 -4.91 -7.86
N GLY A 51 -5.79 -5.90 -7.02
CA GLY A 51 -4.67 -6.83 -7.18
C GLY A 51 -3.29 -6.28 -6.77
N HIS A 52 -3.23 -5.13 -6.09
CA HIS A 52 -1.98 -4.51 -5.66
C HIS A 52 -2.02 -4.17 -4.18
N ALA A 53 -0.87 -4.29 -3.50
CA ALA A 53 -0.72 -3.79 -2.14
C ALA A 53 -0.96 -2.27 -2.10
N PRO A 54 -1.50 -1.73 -0.98
CA PRO A 54 -1.73 -0.29 -0.88
C PRO A 54 -0.41 0.48 -0.95
N ILE A 55 -0.45 1.72 -1.47
CA ILE A 55 0.76 2.53 -1.64
C ILE A 55 0.51 3.95 -1.11
N TYR A 56 1.47 4.48 -0.37
CA TYR A 56 1.47 5.87 0.07
C TYR A 56 1.99 6.81 -1.00
N TYR A 57 1.23 7.87 -1.20
CA TYR A 57 1.49 8.97 -2.11
C TYR A 57 1.56 10.28 -1.32
N PHE A 58 2.67 10.98 -1.46
CA PHE A 58 2.88 12.29 -0.86
C PHE A 58 2.64 13.37 -1.90
N PRO A 59 2.04 14.52 -1.54
CA PRO A 59 2.12 15.69 -2.41
C PRO A 59 3.57 16.01 -2.73
N ARG A 60 3.90 16.32 -3.98
CA ARG A 60 5.27 16.60 -4.39
C ARG A 60 5.93 17.74 -3.59
N SER A 61 5.13 18.69 -3.08
CA SER A 61 5.60 19.79 -2.23
C SER A 61 6.17 19.34 -0.88
N ASP A 62 5.82 18.13 -0.45
CA ASP A 62 6.15 17.59 0.87
C ASP A 62 7.22 16.47 0.77
N VAL A 63 7.82 16.33 -0.42
CA VAL A 63 8.93 15.42 -0.72
C VAL A 63 10.22 16.24 -0.85
N GLU A 64 11.30 15.76 -0.24
CA GLU A 64 12.60 16.42 -0.28
C GLU A 64 13.29 16.18 -1.64
N LEU A 65 12.94 17.03 -2.61
CA LEU A 65 13.40 16.89 -3.99
C LEU A 65 14.92 17.04 -4.15
N SER A 66 15.63 17.68 -3.21
CA SER A 66 17.10 17.80 -3.29
C SER A 66 17.83 16.47 -3.14
N LEU A 67 17.17 15.48 -2.53
CA LEU A 67 17.67 14.10 -2.39
C LEU A 67 17.30 13.21 -3.58
N LEU A 68 16.59 13.75 -4.59
CA LEU A 68 16.05 12.98 -5.71
C LEU A 68 16.74 13.34 -7.03
N GLU A 69 16.96 12.31 -7.84
CA GLU A 69 17.36 12.45 -9.23
C GLU A 69 16.31 11.85 -10.15
N LEU A 70 15.89 12.61 -11.17
CA LEU A 70 15.00 12.11 -12.20
C LEU A 70 15.70 10.99 -13.00
N SER A 71 15.00 9.90 -13.22
CA SER A 71 15.47 8.76 -14.00
C SER A 71 15.00 8.86 -15.45
N ASP A 72 15.78 8.30 -16.37
CA ASP A 72 15.35 8.04 -17.74
C ASP A 72 14.31 6.89 -17.82
N HIS A 73 14.12 6.17 -16.71
CA HIS A 73 13.11 5.12 -16.61
C HIS A 73 11.70 5.71 -16.54
N SER A 74 10.83 5.20 -17.41
CA SER A 74 9.40 5.46 -17.39
C SER A 74 8.63 4.19 -17.71
N THR A 75 7.40 4.11 -17.22
CA THR A 75 6.48 3.01 -17.52
C THR A 75 5.14 3.56 -17.95
N TYR A 76 4.38 2.77 -18.71
CA TYR A 76 3.00 3.08 -19.05
C TYR A 76 2.07 2.13 -18.28
N CYS A 77 1.09 2.70 -17.59
CA CYS A 77 0.00 1.98 -16.94
C CYS A 77 -1.31 2.27 -17.70
N PRO A 78 -2.03 1.24 -18.19
CA PRO A 78 -3.30 1.43 -18.90
C PRO A 78 -4.36 2.22 -18.13
N TYR A 79 -4.32 2.22 -16.80
CA TYR A 79 -5.31 2.92 -15.97
C TYR A 79 -4.83 4.26 -15.41
N LYS A 80 -3.52 4.51 -15.38
CA LYS A 80 -2.97 5.72 -14.74
C LYS A 80 -2.18 6.62 -15.67
N GLY A 81 -1.78 6.14 -16.85
CA GLY A 81 -0.96 6.88 -17.80
C GLY A 81 0.54 6.60 -17.61
N HIS A 82 1.37 7.56 -18.01
CA HIS A 82 2.82 7.44 -17.92
C HIS A 82 3.34 7.79 -16.52
N ALA A 83 4.12 6.89 -15.95
CA ALA A 83 4.87 7.12 -14.73
C ALA A 83 6.31 7.55 -15.07
N SER A 84 6.74 8.65 -14.48
CA SER A 84 8.14 9.04 -14.39
C SER A 84 8.72 8.56 -13.07
N TYR A 85 10.00 8.18 -13.05
CA TYR A 85 10.65 7.65 -11.85
C TYR A 85 11.78 8.54 -11.36
N TRP A 86 12.00 8.52 -10.05
CA TRP A 86 13.11 9.17 -9.37
C TRP A 86 13.89 8.16 -8.53
N SER A 87 15.20 8.37 -8.49
CA SER A 87 16.14 7.67 -7.63
C SER A 87 16.42 8.52 -6.40
N VAL A 88 16.53 7.91 -5.23
CA VAL A 88 16.94 8.61 -4.00
C VAL A 88 18.45 8.50 -3.86
N ARG A 89 19.10 9.61 -3.50
CA ARG A 89 20.52 9.67 -3.16
C ARG A 89 20.71 10.44 -1.86
N THR A 90 21.32 9.77 -0.88
CA THR A 90 21.84 10.41 0.33
C THR A 90 23.35 10.33 0.35
N GLU A 91 23.98 10.96 1.35
CA GLU A 91 25.43 10.88 1.52
C GLU A 91 25.92 9.44 1.76
N VAL A 92 25.07 8.60 2.35
CA VAL A 92 25.46 7.24 2.77
C VAL A 92 25.12 6.16 1.74
N ARG A 93 24.05 6.31 0.95
CA ARG A 93 23.68 5.37 -0.11
C ARG A 93 22.65 5.94 -1.09
N SER A 94 22.45 5.22 -2.18
CA SER A 94 21.40 5.51 -3.16
C SER A 94 20.54 4.28 -3.44
N LYS A 95 19.36 4.53 -4.01
CA LYS A 95 18.48 3.49 -4.55
C LYS A 95 17.75 4.02 -5.77
N GLU A 96 17.81 3.25 -6.85
CA GLU A 96 17.25 3.66 -8.13
C GLU A 96 15.75 3.41 -8.24
N ASN A 97 15.04 4.32 -8.95
CA ASN A 97 13.64 4.17 -9.35
C ASN A 97 12.68 3.84 -8.20
N VAL A 98 12.90 4.44 -7.02
CA VAL A 98 12.14 4.13 -5.80
C VAL A 98 10.90 4.97 -5.62
N ILE A 99 10.82 6.09 -6.34
CA ILE A 99 9.69 7.02 -6.31
C ILE A 99 9.16 7.16 -7.73
N TRP A 100 7.85 7.26 -7.90
CA TRP A 100 7.25 7.58 -9.20
C TRP A 100 6.15 8.63 -9.08
N CYS A 101 5.87 9.30 -10.20
CA CYS A 101 4.79 10.26 -10.33
C CYS A 101 4.09 10.05 -11.68
N TYR A 102 2.77 10.21 -11.70
CA TYR A 102 2.01 10.37 -12.93
C TYR A 102 1.81 11.86 -13.17
N GLU A 103 2.68 12.47 -14.00
CA GLU A 103 2.63 13.91 -14.28
C GLU A 103 1.35 14.30 -15.05
N ASN A 104 0.91 13.42 -15.94
CA ASN A 104 -0.29 13.60 -16.77
C ASN A 104 -1.17 12.34 -16.67
N PRO A 105 -1.82 12.11 -15.51
CA PRO A 105 -2.63 10.92 -15.31
C PRO A 105 -3.89 10.95 -16.18
N HIS A 106 -4.49 9.78 -16.42
CA HIS A 106 -5.79 9.70 -17.08
C HIS A 106 -6.87 10.46 -16.29
N GLN A 107 -7.90 10.94 -16.99
CA GLN A 107 -8.92 11.84 -16.43
C GLN A 107 -9.66 11.20 -15.23
N GLU A 108 -9.91 9.89 -15.31
CA GLU A 108 -10.58 9.08 -14.30
C GLU A 108 -9.81 9.05 -12.97
N VAL A 109 -8.49 9.25 -13.02
CA VAL A 109 -7.60 9.29 -11.86
C VAL A 109 -6.85 10.61 -11.74
N ALA A 110 -7.37 11.70 -12.33
CA ALA A 110 -6.72 13.02 -12.32
C ALA A 110 -6.28 13.50 -10.92
N ARG A 111 -6.99 13.06 -9.87
CA ARG A 111 -6.68 13.33 -8.46
C ARG A 111 -5.32 12.84 -7.97
N ILE A 112 -4.68 11.89 -8.66
CA ILE A 112 -3.33 11.41 -8.30
C ILE A 112 -2.23 12.35 -8.81
N GLY A 113 -2.56 13.26 -9.73
CA GLY A 113 -1.61 14.21 -10.30
C GLY A 113 -0.95 15.06 -9.20
N GLY A 114 0.33 15.35 -9.39
CA GLY A 114 1.12 16.11 -8.42
C GLY A 114 1.47 15.36 -7.12
N HIS A 115 1.17 14.07 -7.03
CA HIS A 115 1.58 13.22 -5.92
C HIS A 115 2.63 12.20 -6.37
N MET A 116 3.54 11.86 -5.46
CA MET A 116 4.62 10.92 -5.68
C MET A 116 4.42 9.69 -4.82
N GLY A 117 4.36 8.51 -5.46
CA GLY A 117 4.28 7.21 -4.80
C GLY A 117 5.69 6.69 -4.51
N LEU A 118 5.88 6.04 -3.36
CA LEU A 118 7.16 5.44 -2.97
C LEU A 118 7.00 3.94 -2.74
N TYR A 119 7.98 3.15 -3.18
CA TYR A 119 7.98 1.72 -2.90
C TYR A 119 8.31 1.48 -1.42
N TRP A 120 7.30 1.03 -0.67
CA TRP A 120 7.40 0.81 0.78
C TRP A 120 8.65 0.03 1.19
N GLY A 121 8.84 -1.16 0.61
CA GLY A 121 9.93 -2.08 0.96
C GLY A 121 11.31 -1.65 0.48
N LEU A 122 11.43 -0.51 -0.23
CA LEU A 122 12.71 0.06 -0.63
C LEU A 122 13.14 1.24 0.24
N MET A 123 12.33 1.60 1.24
CA MET A 123 12.60 2.62 2.26
C MET A 123 12.99 1.95 3.58
N ASP A 124 13.61 2.72 4.47
CA ASP A 124 14.18 2.18 5.71
C ASP A 124 13.18 2.12 6.84
N ALA A 125 12.40 3.18 6.98
CA ALA A 125 11.40 3.30 8.03
C ALA A 125 10.26 4.18 7.58
N TRP A 126 9.08 3.84 8.08
CA TRP A 126 7.84 4.57 7.89
C TRP A 126 7.26 4.90 9.25
N PHE A 127 6.67 6.09 9.37
CA PHE A 127 6.11 6.57 10.61
C PHE A 127 4.72 7.14 10.37
N GLU A 128 3.81 6.91 11.30
CA GLU A 128 2.51 7.56 11.41
C GLU A 128 2.38 8.18 12.79
N ASP A 129 2.17 9.50 12.86
CA ASP A 129 2.14 10.28 14.10
C ASP A 129 3.37 10.03 15.00
N GLY A 130 4.54 9.84 14.36
CA GLY A 130 5.81 9.55 15.02
C GLY A 130 6.01 8.09 15.45
N ILE A 131 5.03 7.21 15.23
CA ILE A 131 5.12 5.78 15.56
C ILE A 131 5.60 5.01 14.33
N VAL A 132 6.61 4.17 14.48
CA VAL A 132 7.09 3.30 13.40
C VAL A 132 5.98 2.31 13.00
N VAL A 133 5.69 2.26 11.69
CA VAL A 133 4.74 1.34 11.08
C VAL A 133 5.45 0.42 10.09
N ASP A 134 4.92 -0.80 9.90
CA ASP A 134 5.55 -1.83 9.08
C ASP A 134 4.77 -2.18 7.80
N GLY A 135 3.68 -1.45 7.56
CA GLY A 135 3.04 -1.37 6.26
C GLY A 135 2.02 -0.24 6.19
N PRO A 136 1.52 0.03 4.97
CA PRO A 136 0.47 1.02 4.76
C PRO A 136 -0.78 0.68 5.59
N ARG A 137 -1.40 1.71 6.14
CA ARG A 137 -2.71 1.68 6.80
C ARG A 137 -3.78 1.21 5.82
N ASP A 138 -4.69 0.36 6.30
CA ASP A 138 -5.92 0.02 5.59
C ASP A 138 -7.03 1.01 5.95
N ILE A 139 -7.74 1.55 4.94
CA ILE A 139 -8.92 2.40 5.16
C ILE A 139 -10.17 1.54 5.07
N PRO A 140 -10.98 1.48 6.15
CA PRO A 140 -12.24 0.77 6.17
C PRO A 140 -13.14 1.07 4.96
N GLY A 141 -13.71 0.02 4.38
CA GLY A 141 -14.61 0.10 3.22
C GLY A 141 -13.90 0.19 1.85
N ARG A 142 -12.56 0.09 1.81
CA ARG A 142 -11.77 -0.03 0.56
C ARG A 142 -11.35 -1.47 0.24
N ILE A 143 -11.76 -2.40 1.08
CA ILE A 143 -11.49 -3.83 0.98
C ILE A 143 -12.66 -4.51 0.28
N ASP A 144 -12.39 -5.40 -0.67
CA ASP A 144 -13.41 -6.20 -1.37
C ASP A 144 -13.27 -7.69 -1.01
N THR A 145 -14.17 -8.53 -1.52
CA THR A 145 -14.20 -9.96 -1.17
C THR A 145 -12.94 -10.73 -1.59
N THR A 146 -12.11 -10.18 -2.48
CA THR A 146 -10.88 -10.85 -2.96
C THR A 146 -9.70 -10.65 -2.04
N ASN A 147 -9.72 -9.63 -1.17
CA ASN A 147 -8.65 -9.35 -0.22
C ASN A 147 -9.13 -9.23 1.24
N GLN A 148 -10.44 -9.23 1.49
CA GLN A 148 -11.03 -9.08 2.83
C GLN A 148 -10.72 -10.25 3.77
N LEU A 149 -10.24 -9.93 4.98
CA LEU A 149 -9.94 -10.90 6.04
C LEU A 149 -11.14 -11.82 6.31
N LYS A 150 -12.32 -11.24 6.54
CA LYS A 150 -13.54 -12.03 6.82
C LYS A 150 -13.95 -12.94 5.65
N ALA A 151 -13.78 -12.48 4.42
CA ALA A 151 -14.17 -13.25 3.24
C ALA A 151 -13.20 -14.42 3.00
N LEU A 152 -11.90 -14.18 3.16
CA LEU A 152 -10.85 -15.16 2.89
C LEU A 152 -10.58 -16.11 4.07
N PHE A 153 -10.66 -15.62 5.30
CA PHE A 153 -10.33 -16.35 6.53
C PHE A 153 -11.44 -16.22 7.59
N PRO A 154 -12.64 -16.77 7.33
CA PRO A 154 -13.80 -16.61 8.22
C PRO A 154 -13.57 -17.18 9.63
N GLU A 155 -12.81 -18.27 9.76
CA GLU A 155 -12.46 -18.87 11.06
C GLU A 155 -11.52 -17.97 11.87
N LEU A 156 -10.57 -17.33 11.21
CA LEU A 156 -9.68 -16.37 11.86
C LEU A 156 -10.44 -15.11 12.26
N ALA A 157 -11.30 -14.61 11.38
CA ALA A 157 -12.16 -13.46 11.66
C ALA A 157 -13.13 -13.71 12.83
N ALA A 158 -13.49 -14.96 13.15
CA ALA A 158 -14.28 -15.30 14.32
C ALA A 158 -13.53 -15.06 15.64
N GLN A 159 -12.20 -14.98 15.61
CA GLN A 159 -11.35 -14.68 16.77
C GLN A 159 -11.15 -13.17 16.99
N TRP A 160 -11.87 -12.32 16.25
CA TRP A 160 -11.80 -10.88 16.44
C TRP A 160 -12.37 -10.49 17.80
N HIS A 161 -11.63 -9.67 18.56
CA HIS A 161 -12.09 -9.28 19.88
C HIS A 161 -13.39 -8.45 19.80
N PRO A 162 -14.44 -8.77 20.58
CA PRO A 162 -15.77 -8.16 20.44
C PRO A 162 -15.83 -6.65 20.75
N THR A 163 -15.00 -6.14 21.68
CA THR A 163 -15.10 -4.75 22.17
C THR A 163 -13.82 -3.92 22.14
N ARG A 164 -12.63 -4.51 21.97
CA ARG A 164 -11.34 -3.80 22.13
C ARG A 164 -10.80 -3.12 20.86
N ASN A 165 -11.42 -3.38 19.70
CA ASN A 165 -11.02 -2.81 18.41
C ASN A 165 -11.77 -1.53 18.05
N SER A 166 -12.23 -0.76 19.06
CA SER A 166 -12.88 0.54 18.89
C SER A 166 -14.05 0.56 17.89
N GLY A 167 -14.81 -0.55 17.81
CA GLY A 167 -15.95 -0.71 16.90
C GLY A 167 -15.60 -1.26 15.51
N SER A 168 -14.31 -1.33 15.16
CA SER A 168 -13.84 -1.86 13.88
C SER A 168 -14.15 -3.35 13.74
N GLN A 169 -14.46 -3.78 12.53
CA GLN A 169 -14.91 -5.13 12.19
C GLN A 169 -13.94 -5.83 11.22
N PRO A 170 -13.83 -7.17 11.25
CA PRO A 170 -12.91 -7.91 10.38
C PRO A 170 -13.10 -7.70 8.88
N TYR A 171 -14.32 -7.37 8.44
CA TYR A 171 -14.61 -7.14 7.03
C TYR A 171 -14.04 -5.80 6.52
N GLU A 172 -13.61 -4.93 7.42
CA GLU A 172 -13.04 -3.62 7.10
C GLU A 172 -11.55 -3.70 6.75
N PHE A 173 -10.92 -4.86 6.95
CA PHE A 173 -9.49 -5.06 6.80
C PHE A 173 -9.15 -6.15 5.79
N SER A 174 -8.01 -6.00 5.12
CA SER A 174 -7.47 -7.03 4.25
C SER A 174 -6.82 -8.17 5.06
N ALA A 175 -6.66 -9.35 4.47
CA ALA A 175 -5.87 -10.43 5.06
C ALA A 175 -4.38 -10.09 5.20
N GLU A 176 -3.89 -9.10 4.45
CA GLU A 176 -2.49 -8.62 4.49
C GLU A 176 -2.30 -7.40 5.40
N SER A 177 -3.34 -7.02 6.14
CA SER A 177 -3.36 -5.79 6.92
C SER A 177 -2.29 -5.79 8.02
N ASN A 178 -1.60 -4.66 8.14
CA ASN A 178 -0.60 -4.42 9.19
C ASN A 178 -1.23 -3.89 10.49
N GLU A 179 -2.55 -3.71 10.49
CA GLU A 179 -3.30 -3.20 11.62
C GLU A 179 -3.14 -4.11 12.84
N LEU A 180 -2.73 -3.48 13.95
CA LEU A 180 -2.55 -4.12 15.23
C LEU A 180 -3.90 -4.14 15.96
N VAL A 181 -4.49 -5.32 16.09
CA VAL A 181 -5.83 -5.49 16.65
C VAL A 181 -5.83 -6.50 17.78
N TRP A 182 -6.87 -6.44 18.61
CA TRP A 182 -7.13 -7.41 19.66
C TRP A 182 -7.86 -8.62 19.11
N TRP A 183 -7.43 -9.78 19.56
CA TRP A 183 -8.00 -11.09 19.26
C TRP A 183 -8.43 -11.77 20.56
N GLN A 184 -9.37 -12.69 20.43
CA GLN A 184 -9.85 -13.54 21.52
C GLN A 184 -10.10 -14.96 20.98
N ASP A 185 -9.58 -15.99 21.65
CA ASP A 185 -9.88 -17.38 21.34
C ASP A 185 -11.23 -17.83 21.92
N ASP A 186 -11.62 -19.07 21.64
CA ASP A 186 -12.86 -19.70 22.13
C ASP A 186 -12.90 -19.93 23.64
N ILE A 187 -11.73 -19.97 24.30
CA ILE A 187 -11.62 -20.12 25.76
C ILE A 187 -11.47 -18.77 26.49
N GLY A 188 -11.45 -17.65 25.76
CA GLY A 188 -11.45 -16.29 26.29
C GLY A 188 -10.07 -15.67 26.51
N SER A 189 -8.98 -16.31 26.07
CA SER A 189 -7.64 -15.71 26.10
C SER A 189 -7.60 -14.54 25.12
N GLU A 190 -7.00 -13.42 25.53
CA GLU A 190 -6.89 -12.21 24.72
C GLU A 190 -5.43 -11.89 24.41
N TRP A 191 -5.16 -11.47 23.18
CA TRP A 191 -3.84 -10.98 22.78
C TRP A 191 -3.96 -9.91 21.70
N CYS A 192 -2.87 -9.16 21.50
CA CYS A 192 -2.77 -8.13 20.48
C CYS A 192 -1.76 -8.58 19.41
N ALA A 193 -2.19 -8.61 18.15
CA ALA A 193 -1.36 -9.07 17.03
C ALA A 193 -1.83 -8.43 15.72
N ARG A 194 -0.93 -8.37 14.72
CA ARG A 194 -1.26 -7.90 13.38
C ARG A 194 -2.11 -8.92 12.64
N ILE A 195 -3.02 -8.43 11.81
CA ILE A 195 -3.88 -9.29 10.97
C ILE A 195 -3.04 -10.17 10.05
N ARG A 196 -2.05 -9.62 9.34
CA ARG A 196 -1.21 -10.42 8.44
C ARG A 196 -0.42 -11.51 9.14
N ASP A 197 0.06 -11.26 10.37
CA ASP A 197 0.90 -12.23 11.09
C ASP A 197 0.03 -13.43 11.49
N ARG A 198 -1.22 -13.16 11.90
CA ARG A 198 -2.24 -14.16 12.19
C ARG A 198 -2.63 -14.97 10.96
N VAL A 199 -2.77 -14.31 9.81
CA VAL A 199 -3.00 -15.00 8.53
C VAL A 199 -1.84 -15.93 8.19
N LEU A 200 -0.59 -15.46 8.32
CA LEU A 200 0.60 -16.29 8.09
C LEU A 200 0.69 -17.50 9.03
N GLU A 201 0.27 -17.37 10.29
CA GLU A 201 0.23 -18.51 11.22
C GLU A 201 -0.75 -19.60 10.76
N VAL A 202 -1.94 -19.22 10.29
CA VAL A 202 -2.96 -20.18 9.85
C VAL A 202 -2.68 -20.73 8.45
N THR A 203 -2.01 -19.98 7.57
CA THR A 203 -1.64 -20.45 6.22
C THR A 203 -0.41 -21.35 6.22
N LYS A 204 0.49 -21.22 7.21
CA LYS A 204 1.71 -22.03 7.32
C LYS A 204 1.50 -23.51 7.69
N LEU A 205 0.28 -23.98 7.90
CA LEU A 205 0.03 -25.35 8.35
C LEU A 205 -1.01 -26.10 7.50
N ARG A 206 -0.53 -26.79 6.46
CA ARG A 206 -1.07 -28.09 6.07
C ARG A 206 -0.03 -29.19 6.31
N ALA A 207 -0.48 -30.34 6.76
CA ALA A 207 0.35 -31.52 7.04
C ALA A 207 0.91 -32.20 5.77
N ASP A 208 0.49 -31.77 4.58
CA ASP A 208 0.83 -32.34 3.27
C ASP A 208 1.88 -31.51 2.47
N GLY A 209 2.30 -30.35 2.98
CA GLY A 209 3.40 -29.57 2.41
C GLY A 209 3.05 -28.72 1.18
N ASP A 210 1.78 -28.48 0.87
CA ASP A 210 1.38 -27.58 -0.23
C ASP A 210 0.91 -26.22 0.31
N ALA A 211 1.41 -25.14 -0.29
CA ALA A 211 1.14 -23.78 0.14
C ALA A 211 0.25 -23.05 -0.89
N THR A 212 -0.72 -22.27 -0.40
CA THR A 212 -1.65 -21.50 -1.25
C THR A 212 -0.93 -20.39 -2.03
N PRO A 213 -1.54 -19.77 -3.06
CA PRO A 213 -0.86 -18.91 -4.04
C PRO A 213 -0.22 -17.60 -3.53
N TYR A 214 -0.26 -17.36 -2.22
CA TYR A 214 0.31 -16.18 -1.56
C TYR A 214 1.56 -16.49 -0.72
N GLY A 215 2.16 -17.67 -0.94
CA GLY A 215 3.48 -18.05 -0.44
C GLY A 215 3.67 -19.54 -0.43
#